data_AF-A0AAV7ABT9-F1
#
_entry.id   AF-A0AAV7ABT9-F1
#
_cell.length_a   1.000
_cell.length_b   1.000
_cell.length_c   1.000
_cell.angle_alpha   90.00
_cell.angle_beta   90.00
_cell.angle_gamma   90.00
#
_symmetry.space_group_name_H-M   'P 1'
#
loop_
_entity.id
_entity.type
_entity.pdbx_description
1 polymer ?
#
loop_
_entity_poly.entity_id
_entity_poly.type
_entity_poly.pdbx_seq_one_letter_code
_entity_poly.pdbx_strand_id
1 'polypeptide(L)'
;MTIPPQQHLRLNRRLVAIAIERLSSSSGSRVCPGPNHVVITSAQVLHTPSSPESIMSRLDMAAGISVLLFILLSRGQCSQGSEFSPGHSAGSLPVGAAAADRRYLLYDVNPPEGFNLRRDVYIRMASLLKTLRKSSDWVLVLPPWGRLYHWQSPDIHQIRIPWSEFFDIDSLSKNIPVIEYEEFLAESGGPFIEQVYVLQGYAEGWKEGTWEEKVDQRPCIDQLMYSEDKHGYYRGWFWGYEETRGLNVSCLSVQGSASIMAPILLKNTTARSIMLDRAENLLHDHYAGRDYWNTRRSMVFAKHLRIVGDEFRANFLKSSDEADKTIFNEDWTKVKQKPREPLGGHYLGVHLRRKDFIWGHREDVPSLQRAAEEIHSLLKKLKLKKVFIATDADRQDLEQLRKLIPEMVRFEPTWEELEMYKDGGVAIIDQWICAHAR
;
A
#
# COMPACT_ATOMS: atom_id res chain seq x y z
N MET A 1 -21.54 14.91 41.42
CA MET A 1 -21.74 15.87 40.31
C MET A 1 -21.49 15.11 39.02
N THR A 2 -22.59 14.87 38.32
CA THR A 2 -22.74 14.01 37.15
C THR A 2 -22.24 14.72 35.89
N ILE A 3 -21.40 14.02 35.12
CA ILE A 3 -20.90 14.43 33.80
C ILE A 3 -21.84 13.81 32.76
N PRO A 4 -22.39 14.55 31.79
CA PRO A 4 -23.33 13.99 30.81
C PRO A 4 -22.62 13.22 29.69
N PRO A 5 -23.28 12.20 29.10
CA PRO A 5 -22.69 11.30 28.11
C PRO A 5 -22.71 11.87 26.67
N GLN A 6 -21.77 11.34 25.89
CA GLN A 6 -21.47 11.64 24.48
C GLN A 6 -22.68 11.43 23.55
N GLN A 7 -22.86 12.37 22.62
CA GLN A 7 -23.85 12.28 21.56
C GLN A 7 -23.41 11.33 20.44
N HIS A 8 -24.36 10.49 20.04
CA HIS A 8 -24.28 9.46 19.01
C HIS A 8 -23.99 10.00 17.59
N LEU A 9 -23.03 9.39 16.90
CA LEU A 9 -22.96 9.41 15.43
C LEU A 9 -24.10 8.55 14.86
N ARG A 10 -25.05 9.19 14.17
CA ARG A 10 -26.05 8.52 13.34
C ARG A 10 -25.45 8.26 11.96
N LEU A 11 -25.18 6.99 11.61
CA LEU A 11 -24.97 6.59 10.22
C LEU A 11 -26.31 6.59 9.48
N ASN A 12 -26.53 7.58 8.63
CA ASN A 12 -27.63 7.57 7.67
C ASN A 12 -27.13 6.95 6.36
N ARG A 13 -27.39 5.65 6.17
CA ARG A 13 -27.19 4.96 4.89
C ARG A 13 -28.32 5.35 3.94
N ARG A 14 -28.01 6.06 2.86
CA ARG A 14 -28.74 6.05 1.58
C ARG A 14 -27.97 6.88 0.56
N LEU A 15 -27.47 6.21 -0.49
CA LEU A 15 -27.64 6.61 -1.89
C LEU A 15 -26.90 5.59 -2.77
N VAL A 16 -27.70 4.69 -3.33
CA VAL A 16 -27.37 3.91 -4.53
C VAL A 16 -27.62 4.83 -5.72
N ALA A 17 -26.63 5.00 -6.59
CA ALA A 17 -26.80 5.68 -7.87
C ALA A 17 -26.62 4.67 -9.01
N ILE A 18 -27.71 4.44 -9.74
CA ILE A 18 -27.83 3.78 -11.04
C ILE A 18 -28.00 4.88 -12.09
N ALA A 19 -27.27 4.78 -13.21
CA ALA A 19 -27.59 5.19 -14.60
C ALA A 19 -26.25 5.34 -15.38
N ILE A 20 -26.06 5.01 -16.67
CA ILE A 20 -26.91 5.13 -17.86
C ILE A 20 -26.64 4.01 -18.89
N GLU A 21 -27.69 3.78 -19.68
CA GLU A 21 -27.96 2.85 -20.79
C GLU A 21 -27.14 2.93 -22.10
N ARG A 22 -27.06 1.74 -22.73
CA ARG A 22 -27.33 1.33 -24.14
C ARG A 22 -26.87 2.17 -25.34
N LEU A 23 -26.18 1.49 -26.25
CA LEU A 23 -26.50 1.48 -27.69
C LEU A 23 -26.48 0.03 -28.24
N SER A 24 -27.34 -0.22 -29.21
CA SER A 24 -27.88 -1.50 -29.66
C SER A 24 -27.09 -2.22 -30.77
N SER A 25 -27.07 -3.56 -30.65
CA SER A 25 -27.12 -4.62 -31.68
C SER A 25 -26.84 -4.32 -33.16
N SER A 26 -25.96 -5.13 -33.76
CA SER A 26 -26.34 -5.98 -34.89
C SER A 26 -25.44 -7.22 -35.00
N SER A 27 -26.07 -8.31 -35.40
CA SER A 27 -25.59 -9.69 -35.54
C SER A 27 -24.70 -9.93 -36.77
N GLY A 28 -23.76 -10.88 -36.68
CA GLY A 28 -23.21 -11.53 -37.88
C GLY A 28 -21.87 -12.24 -37.70
N SER A 29 -21.93 -13.55 -37.47
CA SER A 29 -21.09 -14.60 -38.08
C SER A 29 -19.55 -14.47 -38.15
N ARG A 30 -18.90 -15.40 -37.43
CA ARG A 30 -17.63 -16.13 -37.70
C ARG A 30 -16.77 -15.64 -38.88
N VAL A 31 -15.48 -15.39 -38.61
CA VAL A 31 -14.30 -16.04 -39.23
C VAL A 31 -13.02 -15.44 -38.60
N CYS A 32 -12.11 -16.31 -38.16
CA CYS A 32 -10.76 -15.93 -37.71
C CYS A 32 -9.87 -15.60 -38.92
N PRO A 33 -9.08 -14.51 -38.91
CA PRO A 33 -7.93 -14.38 -39.78
C PRO A 33 -6.62 -14.65 -39.00
N GLY A 34 -5.77 -15.51 -39.57
CA GLY A 34 -4.42 -15.79 -39.12
C GLY A 34 -3.47 -14.59 -39.30
N PRO A 35 -2.20 -14.73 -38.88
CA PRO A 35 -1.27 -13.62 -38.76
C PRO A 35 -0.81 -13.12 -40.13
N ASN A 36 -1.13 -11.87 -40.45
CA ASN A 36 -0.52 -11.15 -41.56
C ASN A 36 0.91 -10.75 -41.18
N HIS A 37 1.86 -11.20 -42.01
CA HIS A 37 3.21 -10.68 -42.07
C HIS A 37 3.19 -9.19 -42.41
N VAL A 38 3.77 -8.36 -41.53
CA VAL A 38 4.16 -6.99 -41.87
C VAL A 38 5.64 -7.00 -42.22
N VAL A 39 5.91 -6.79 -43.50
CA VAL A 39 7.25 -6.50 -44.04
C VAL A 39 7.52 -5.02 -43.76
N ILE A 40 8.51 -4.72 -42.90
CA ILE A 40 9.04 -3.37 -42.72
C ILE A 40 10.28 -3.25 -43.62
N THR A 41 10.15 -2.47 -44.69
CA THR A 41 11.28 -2.03 -45.51
C THR A 41 11.93 -0.80 -44.87
N SER A 42 13.23 -0.90 -44.59
CA SER A 42 14.10 0.20 -44.18
C SER A 42 14.43 1.08 -45.38
N ALA A 43 14.19 2.40 -45.29
CA ALA A 43 14.73 3.39 -46.21
C ALA A 43 15.56 4.41 -45.42
N GLN A 44 16.89 4.34 -45.59
CA GLN A 44 17.83 5.39 -45.23
C GLN A 44 17.88 6.42 -46.36
N VAL A 45 17.77 7.71 -46.05
CA VAL A 45 18.22 8.80 -46.91
C VAL A 45 18.98 9.79 -46.02
N LEU A 46 20.25 10.00 -46.36
CA LEU A 46 21.18 10.98 -45.78
C LEU A 46 21.70 11.86 -46.92
N HIS A 47 21.79 13.17 -46.67
CA HIS A 47 22.72 14.18 -47.24
C HIS A 47 22.17 15.58 -46.84
N THR A 48 22.90 16.61 -46.40
CA THR A 48 24.30 16.96 -46.08
C THR A 48 24.26 18.33 -45.36
N PRO A 49 25.33 18.76 -44.67
CA PRO A 49 25.82 20.11 -44.94
C PRO A 49 27.34 20.20 -45.19
N SER A 50 27.70 21.27 -45.89
CA SER A 50 28.99 21.65 -46.46
C SER A 50 30.06 22.10 -45.46
N SER A 51 31.24 21.45 -45.51
CA SER A 51 32.67 21.91 -45.54
C SER A 51 33.11 23.30 -45.01
N PRO A 52 34.44 23.58 -44.84
CA PRO A 52 35.64 22.71 -44.74
C PRO A 52 36.61 23.08 -43.59
N GLU A 53 37.58 22.22 -43.26
CA GLU A 53 39.02 22.58 -43.19
C GLU A 53 39.91 21.35 -42.93
N SER A 54 41.17 21.51 -43.32
CA SER A 54 42.13 20.52 -43.82
C SER A 54 43.15 19.98 -42.79
N ILE A 55 43.75 18.81 -43.06
CA ILE A 55 45.22 18.52 -43.14
C ILE A 55 45.58 17.05 -42.77
N MET A 56 46.41 16.43 -43.63
CA MET A 56 47.27 15.22 -43.47
C MET A 56 46.60 13.86 -43.19
N SER A 57 47.12 12.69 -43.58
CA SER A 57 47.88 12.17 -44.73
C SER A 57 48.11 10.68 -44.41
N ARG A 58 47.64 9.77 -45.27
CA ARG A 58 48.12 8.40 -45.59
C ARG A 58 48.85 7.56 -44.51
N LEU A 59 48.37 6.34 -44.24
CA LEU A 59 49.08 5.10 -44.62
C LEU A 59 48.25 3.84 -44.33
N ASP A 60 48.24 2.95 -45.31
CA ASP A 60 47.64 1.62 -45.34
C ASP A 60 48.28 0.65 -44.33
N MET A 61 47.47 -0.27 -43.77
CA MET A 61 47.82 -1.70 -43.80
C MET A 61 46.61 -2.58 -43.46
N ALA A 62 46.37 -3.55 -44.34
CA ALA A 62 45.36 -4.59 -44.24
C ALA A 62 45.94 -5.86 -43.59
N ALA A 63 45.14 -6.50 -42.73
CA ALA A 63 45.12 -7.94 -42.41
C ALA A 63 43.86 -8.16 -41.54
N GLY A 64 42.88 -9.00 -41.81
CA GLY A 64 42.88 -10.26 -42.55
C GLY A 64 42.63 -11.41 -41.56
N ILE A 65 41.39 -11.60 -41.07
CA ILE A 65 40.96 -12.86 -40.43
C ILE A 65 39.51 -13.17 -40.84
N SER A 66 39.38 -14.30 -41.51
CA SER A 66 38.14 -14.94 -41.95
C SER A 66 37.51 -15.70 -40.77
N VAL A 67 36.24 -15.45 -40.46
CA VAL A 67 35.47 -16.26 -39.50
C VAL A 67 34.33 -16.95 -40.25
N LEU A 68 34.44 -18.27 -40.37
CA LEU A 68 33.37 -19.16 -40.81
C LEU A 68 32.28 -19.22 -39.72
N LEU A 69 31.07 -18.79 -40.05
CA LEU A 69 29.89 -18.95 -39.19
C LEU A 69 29.19 -20.28 -39.54
N PHE A 70 29.26 -21.26 -38.65
CA PHE A 70 28.40 -22.45 -38.68
C PHE A 70 27.03 -22.08 -38.10
N ILE A 71 25.98 -22.13 -38.92
CA ILE A 71 24.59 -22.00 -38.46
C ILE A 71 24.10 -23.39 -38.04
N LEU A 72 24.01 -23.62 -36.73
CA LEU A 72 23.27 -24.73 -36.14
C LEU A 72 21.80 -24.34 -36.01
N LEU A 73 20.94 -24.99 -36.81
CA LEU A 73 19.48 -24.92 -36.68
C LEU A 73 19.03 -25.74 -35.45
N SER A 74 18.88 -25.09 -34.29
CA SER A 74 18.11 -25.67 -33.19
C SER A 74 16.63 -25.36 -33.37
N ARG A 75 15.82 -26.41 -33.58
CA ARG A 75 14.35 -26.35 -33.44
C ARG A 75 14.00 -25.94 -32.00
N GLY A 76 13.67 -24.68 -31.79
CA GLY A 76 13.05 -24.22 -30.55
C GLY A 76 11.62 -24.75 -30.48
N GLN A 77 11.36 -25.71 -29.59
CA GLN A 77 10.01 -25.97 -29.12
C GLN A 77 9.58 -24.77 -28.26
N CYS A 78 8.43 -24.18 -28.59
CA CYS A 78 7.73 -23.29 -27.66
C CYS A 78 7.41 -24.10 -26.40
N SER A 79 8.13 -23.84 -25.32
CA SER A 79 7.72 -24.26 -23.98
C SER A 79 6.37 -23.61 -23.70
N GLN A 80 5.34 -24.41 -23.49
CA GLN A 80 4.13 -23.96 -22.80
C GLN A 80 4.54 -23.49 -21.40
N GLY A 81 3.85 -22.46 -20.89
CA GLY A 81 4.10 -21.91 -19.57
C GLY A 81 4.11 -22.99 -18.51
N SER A 82 5.07 -22.92 -17.57
CA SER A 82 5.16 -23.85 -16.46
C SER A 82 3.85 -23.84 -15.68
N GLU A 83 3.14 -24.96 -15.71
CA GLU A 83 1.93 -25.20 -14.93
C GLU A 83 2.35 -25.41 -13.47
N PHE A 84 2.16 -24.38 -12.63
CA PHE A 84 2.44 -24.49 -11.20
C PHE A 84 1.42 -25.47 -10.58
N SER A 85 1.93 -26.55 -9.98
CA SER A 85 1.16 -27.49 -9.17
C SER A 85 1.57 -27.36 -7.70
N PRO A 86 0.64 -27.44 -6.74
CA PRO A 86 0.98 -27.41 -5.31
C PRO A 86 1.99 -28.53 -5.00
N GLY A 87 3.12 -28.16 -4.38
CA GLY A 87 4.12 -29.12 -3.90
C GLY A 87 5.21 -29.55 -4.90
N HIS A 88 5.36 -28.91 -6.07
CA HIS A 88 6.54 -29.13 -6.91
C HIS A 88 7.65 -28.12 -6.60
N SER A 89 8.57 -28.51 -5.71
CA SER A 89 9.81 -27.79 -5.46
C SER A 89 10.71 -27.82 -6.71
N ALA A 90 10.92 -26.68 -7.36
CA ALA A 90 12.05 -26.53 -8.26
C ALA A 90 13.35 -26.68 -7.45
N GLY A 91 14.28 -27.48 -7.96
CA GLY A 91 15.38 -28.07 -7.20
C GLY A 91 16.26 -27.10 -6.40
N SER A 92 16.50 -27.50 -5.15
CA SER A 92 17.70 -27.32 -4.33
C SER A 92 18.37 -25.93 -4.29
N LEU A 93 17.94 -25.12 -3.32
CA LEU A 93 18.82 -24.29 -2.52
C LEU A 93 18.62 -24.68 -1.04
N PRO A 94 19.68 -24.78 -0.21
CA PRO A 94 19.56 -25.19 1.17
C PRO A 94 19.13 -23.98 2.02
N VAL A 95 17.87 -23.56 1.88
CA VAL A 95 17.23 -22.67 2.85
C VAL A 95 16.51 -23.58 3.84
N GLY A 96 17.11 -23.67 5.03
CA GLY A 96 17.06 -24.82 5.93
C GLY A 96 15.67 -25.27 6.40
N ALA A 97 15.66 -26.49 6.93
CA ALA A 97 14.56 -27.20 7.58
C ALA A 97 13.72 -26.40 8.62
N ALA A 98 14.12 -25.18 8.98
CA ALA A 98 13.33 -24.25 9.78
C ALA A 98 12.10 -23.69 9.02
N ALA A 99 12.15 -23.59 7.68
CA ALA A 99 11.00 -23.19 6.87
C ALA A 99 9.90 -24.26 6.80
N ALA A 100 10.21 -25.52 7.14
CA ALA A 100 9.30 -26.64 6.96
C ALA A 100 8.11 -26.66 7.93
N ASP A 101 8.12 -25.86 9.00
CA ASP A 101 7.07 -25.86 10.05
C ASP A 101 6.48 -24.47 10.36
N ARG A 102 6.89 -23.45 9.61
CA ARG A 102 6.40 -22.08 9.75
C ARG A 102 5.02 -21.91 9.11
N ARG A 103 4.13 -21.17 9.77
CA ARG A 103 2.82 -20.76 9.23
C ARG A 103 2.82 -19.29 8.83
N TYR A 104 2.06 -18.97 7.79
CA TYR A 104 2.01 -17.66 7.15
C TYR A 104 0.62 -17.06 7.35
N LEU A 105 0.55 -15.90 7.97
CA LEU A 105 -0.66 -15.08 8.04
C LEU A 105 -0.58 -14.01 6.95
N LEU A 106 -1.55 -14.01 6.04
CA LEU A 106 -1.75 -12.99 5.03
C LEU A 106 -3.07 -12.26 5.31
N TYR A 107 -3.24 -11.05 4.79
CA TYR A 107 -4.51 -10.34 4.91
C TYR A 107 -4.71 -9.33 3.79
N ASP A 108 -5.96 -9.03 3.46
CA ASP A 108 -6.31 -7.85 2.67
C ASP A 108 -7.48 -7.11 3.32
N VAL A 109 -7.71 -5.91 2.82
CA VAL A 109 -8.69 -4.95 3.33
C VAL A 109 -9.62 -4.57 2.19
N ASN A 110 -10.88 -4.28 2.53
CA ASN A 110 -11.88 -3.78 1.59
C ASN A 110 -11.29 -2.75 0.59
N PRO A 111 -11.48 -2.92 -0.75
CA PRO A 111 -10.80 -2.10 -1.75
C PRO A 111 -10.95 -0.57 -1.61
N PRO A 112 -12.12 -0.02 -1.20
CA PRO A 112 -12.27 1.42 -0.98
C PRO A 112 -11.42 2.00 0.17
N GLU A 113 -10.87 1.16 1.05
CA GLU A 113 -10.13 1.63 2.21
C GLU A 113 -8.76 2.21 1.83
N GLY A 114 -8.51 3.43 2.31
CA GLY A 114 -7.31 4.20 1.99
C GLY A 114 -6.06 3.75 2.72
N PHE A 115 -4.93 4.36 2.34
CA PHE A 115 -3.58 4.02 2.82
C PHE A 115 -3.46 4.04 4.35
N ASN A 116 -4.00 5.07 5.01
CA ASN A 116 -3.87 5.24 6.45
C ASN A 116 -4.76 4.29 7.28
N LEU A 117 -5.92 3.89 6.77
CA LEU A 117 -6.74 2.88 7.44
C LEU A 117 -6.10 1.49 7.33
N ARG A 118 -5.50 1.16 6.18
CA ARG A 118 -4.74 -0.09 6.00
C ARG A 118 -3.56 -0.21 6.97
N ARG A 119 -2.89 0.91 7.28
CA ARG A 119 -1.86 0.98 8.34
C ARG A 119 -2.43 0.70 9.73
N ASP A 120 -3.66 1.11 10.01
CA ASP A 120 -4.33 0.76 11.27
C ASP A 120 -4.70 -0.73 11.32
N VAL A 121 -5.19 -1.30 10.22
CA VAL A 121 -5.48 -2.75 10.12
C VAL A 121 -4.21 -3.59 10.31
N TYR A 122 -3.06 -3.15 9.81
CA TYR A 122 -1.77 -3.79 10.12
C TYR A 122 -1.54 -3.95 11.63
N ILE A 123 -1.88 -2.93 12.43
CA ILE A 123 -1.71 -3.00 13.89
C ILE A 123 -2.60 -4.09 14.50
N ARG A 124 -3.83 -4.25 13.98
CA ARG A 124 -4.76 -5.30 14.38
C ARG A 124 -4.21 -6.68 14.03
N MET A 125 -3.70 -6.85 12.81
CA MET A 125 -3.12 -8.13 12.34
C MET A 125 -1.84 -8.50 13.09
N ALA A 126 -1.01 -7.51 13.39
CA ALA A 126 0.18 -7.71 14.21
C ALA A 126 -0.18 -8.13 15.65
N SER A 127 -1.29 -7.63 16.20
CA SER A 127 -1.78 -8.03 17.53
C SER A 127 -2.26 -9.50 17.52
N LEU A 128 -3.03 -9.88 16.50
CA LEU A 128 -3.38 -11.29 16.26
C LEU A 128 -2.14 -12.16 16.12
N LEU A 129 -1.14 -11.74 15.33
CA LEU A 129 0.10 -12.51 15.15
C LEU A 129 0.83 -12.71 16.49
N LYS A 130 0.93 -11.68 17.33
CA LYS A 130 1.51 -11.80 18.69
C LYS A 130 0.77 -12.86 19.53
N THR A 131 -0.55 -12.96 19.39
CA THR A 131 -1.34 -14.01 20.05
C THR A 131 -1.05 -15.40 19.47
N LEU A 132 -1.01 -15.56 18.15
CA LEU A 132 -0.72 -16.83 17.48
C LEU A 132 0.68 -17.38 17.83
N ARG A 133 1.68 -16.48 17.92
CA ARG A 133 3.06 -16.81 18.26
C ARG A 133 3.28 -17.31 19.69
N LYS A 134 2.28 -17.20 20.57
CA LYS A 134 2.32 -17.86 21.88
C LYS A 134 2.25 -19.39 21.78
N SER A 135 1.82 -19.93 20.62
CA SER A 135 1.58 -21.37 20.45
C SER A 135 2.36 -22.02 19.33
N SER A 136 2.67 -21.33 18.23
CA SER A 136 3.39 -21.90 17.06
C SER A 136 4.18 -20.83 16.31
N ASP A 137 5.09 -21.21 15.41
CA ASP A 137 5.84 -20.22 14.63
C ASP A 137 4.95 -19.65 13.50
N TRP A 138 4.66 -18.36 13.61
CA TRP A 138 3.91 -17.60 12.62
C TRP A 138 4.71 -16.39 12.15
N VAL A 139 4.61 -16.10 10.86
CA VAL A 139 5.10 -14.87 10.23
C VAL A 139 3.93 -14.13 9.58
N LEU A 140 3.95 -12.80 9.65
CA LEU A 140 3.00 -11.96 8.92
C LEU A 140 3.59 -11.64 7.54
N VAL A 141 2.88 -12.02 6.49
CA VAL A 141 3.21 -11.63 5.13
C VAL A 141 2.58 -10.26 4.86
N LEU A 142 3.42 -9.31 4.48
CA LEU A 142 3.01 -7.94 4.24
C LEU A 142 2.26 -7.82 2.91
N PRO A 143 1.00 -7.33 2.89
CA PRO A 143 0.23 -7.24 1.66
C PRO A 143 0.77 -6.14 0.75
N PRO A 144 1.13 -6.42 -0.51
CA PRO A 144 1.64 -5.41 -1.41
C PRO A 144 0.66 -4.24 -1.58
N TRP A 145 1.19 -3.02 -1.65
CA TRP A 145 0.39 -1.83 -1.88
C TRP A 145 -0.01 -1.75 -3.35
N GLY A 146 -1.25 -1.34 -3.60
CA GLY A 146 -1.76 -1.22 -4.96
C GLY A 146 -3.19 -0.71 -5.00
N ARG A 147 -3.53 0.01 -6.08
CA ARG A 147 -4.92 0.41 -6.44
C ARG A 147 -5.74 1.01 -5.30
N LEU A 148 -5.17 1.94 -4.52
CA LEU A 148 -5.95 2.65 -3.51
C LEU A 148 -6.82 3.72 -4.14
N TYR A 149 -8.08 3.83 -3.73
CA TYR A 149 -9.05 4.80 -4.27
C TYR A 149 -8.57 6.27 -4.20
N HIS A 150 -7.68 6.58 -3.25
CA HIS A 150 -7.13 7.92 -3.06
C HIS A 150 -5.83 8.18 -3.82
N TRP A 151 -5.26 7.19 -4.50
CA TRP A 151 -4.11 7.37 -5.37
C TRP A 151 -4.54 8.12 -6.63
N GLN A 152 -3.92 9.28 -6.84
CA GLN A 152 -4.38 10.33 -7.75
C GLN A 152 -3.67 10.28 -9.09
N SER A 153 -2.62 9.47 -9.19
CA SER A 153 -1.70 9.48 -10.31
C SER A 153 -1.96 8.23 -11.17
N PRO A 154 -2.95 8.25 -12.07
CA PRO A 154 -3.30 7.08 -12.91
C PRO A 154 -2.21 6.75 -13.92
N ASP A 155 -1.38 7.74 -14.26
CA ASP A 155 -0.34 7.65 -15.29
C ASP A 155 0.93 6.94 -14.80
N ILE A 156 1.02 6.59 -13.51
CA ILE A 156 2.12 5.81 -12.95
C ILE A 156 1.65 4.42 -12.52
N HIS A 157 2.49 3.41 -12.76
CA HIS A 157 2.20 2.05 -12.34
C HIS A 157 2.34 1.92 -10.82
N GLN A 158 1.21 1.76 -10.12
CA GLN A 158 1.14 1.68 -8.67
C GLN A 158 0.38 0.43 -8.20
N ILE A 159 1.00 -0.73 -8.41
CA ILE A 159 0.49 -2.04 -7.99
C ILE A 159 1.69 -2.92 -7.62
N ARG A 160 1.48 -3.92 -6.75
CA ARG A 160 2.53 -4.82 -6.26
C ARG A 160 3.71 -4.08 -5.60
N ILE A 161 3.48 -2.92 -5.00
CA ILE A 161 4.54 -2.13 -4.35
C ILE A 161 4.87 -2.79 -2.99
N PRO A 162 6.14 -3.14 -2.71
CA PRO A 162 6.52 -3.73 -1.43
C PRO A 162 6.45 -2.71 -0.29
N TRP A 163 6.40 -3.19 0.95
CA TRP A 163 6.40 -2.31 2.11
C TRP A 163 7.71 -1.55 2.31
N SER A 164 8.83 -2.09 1.84
CA SER A 164 10.15 -1.45 1.87
C SER A 164 10.20 -0.07 1.21
N GLU A 165 9.31 0.21 0.26
CA GLU A 165 9.18 1.54 -0.36
C GLU A 165 8.61 2.59 0.61
N PHE A 166 7.88 2.18 1.64
CA PHE A 166 7.18 3.09 2.56
C PHE A 166 7.64 2.98 4.01
N PHE A 167 8.07 1.80 4.45
CA PHE A 167 8.42 1.50 5.83
C PHE A 167 9.76 0.77 5.93
N ASP A 168 10.42 0.98 7.07
CA ASP A 168 11.65 0.27 7.42
C ASP A 168 11.32 -1.15 7.91
N ILE A 169 11.62 -2.16 7.10
CA ILE A 169 11.27 -3.57 7.37
C ILE A 169 11.98 -4.10 8.63
N ASP A 170 13.22 -3.68 8.88
CA ASP A 170 13.95 -4.04 10.09
C ASP A 170 13.25 -3.51 11.35
N SER A 171 12.73 -2.29 11.30
CA SER A 171 11.95 -1.71 12.39
C SER A 171 10.66 -2.47 12.66
N LEU A 172 9.93 -2.89 11.62
CA LEU A 172 8.74 -3.74 11.76
C LEU A 172 9.12 -5.10 12.38
N SER A 173 10.21 -5.70 11.89
CA SER A 173 10.72 -7.01 12.31
C SER A 173 11.13 -7.08 13.78
N LYS A 174 11.53 -5.94 14.38
CA LYS A 174 11.79 -5.83 15.83
C LYS A 174 10.54 -6.01 16.69
N ASN A 175 9.33 -5.80 16.15
CA ASN A 175 8.07 -5.95 16.89
C ASN A 175 7.42 -7.33 16.66
N ILE A 176 7.38 -7.78 15.40
CA ILE A 176 6.84 -9.07 14.98
C ILE A 176 7.59 -9.57 13.75
N PRO A 177 7.69 -10.89 13.50
CA PRO A 177 8.31 -11.40 12.28
C PRO A 177 7.41 -11.04 11.10
N VAL A 178 7.98 -10.33 10.15
CA VAL A 178 7.35 -9.92 8.90
C VAL A 178 8.20 -10.34 7.72
N ILE A 179 7.57 -10.63 6.59
CA ILE A 179 8.23 -10.84 5.30
C ILE A 179 7.41 -10.16 4.21
N GLU A 180 8.06 -9.75 3.13
CA GLU A 180 7.34 -9.28 1.94
C GLU A 180 6.61 -10.44 1.24
N TYR A 181 5.63 -10.10 0.40
CA TYR A 181 4.86 -11.11 -0.32
C TYR A 181 5.70 -11.96 -1.28
N GLU A 182 6.67 -11.36 -1.96
CA GLU A 182 7.56 -12.11 -2.87
C GLU A 182 8.46 -13.09 -2.12
N GLU A 183 8.89 -12.75 -0.90
CA GLU A 183 9.62 -13.67 -0.03
C GLU A 183 8.73 -14.87 0.36
N PHE A 184 7.46 -14.63 0.66
CA PHE A 184 6.49 -15.72 0.87
C PHE A 184 6.37 -16.64 -0.35
N LEU A 185 6.31 -16.10 -1.57
CA LEU A 185 6.25 -16.91 -2.80
C LEU A 185 7.47 -17.83 -2.92
N ALA A 186 8.66 -17.32 -2.55
CA ALA A 186 9.90 -18.09 -2.57
C ALA A 186 9.97 -19.14 -1.46
N GLU A 187 9.58 -18.80 -0.22
CA GLU A 187 9.65 -19.71 0.93
C GLU A 187 8.60 -20.82 0.90
N SER A 188 7.37 -20.51 0.46
CA SER A 188 6.25 -21.46 0.47
C SER A 188 6.27 -22.47 -0.67
N GLY A 189 7.15 -22.26 -1.67
CA GLY A 189 7.27 -23.13 -2.84
C GLY A 189 6.28 -22.82 -3.96
N GLY A 190 5.61 -21.66 -3.95
CA GLY A 190 4.79 -21.19 -5.06
C GLY A 190 3.67 -20.22 -4.64
N PRO A 191 2.87 -19.74 -5.60
CA PRO A 191 1.84 -18.73 -5.36
C PRO A 191 0.53 -19.32 -4.84
N PHE A 192 0.62 -20.22 -3.85
CA PHE A 192 -0.53 -20.94 -3.29
C PHE A 192 -0.83 -20.53 -1.86
N ILE A 193 -2.05 -20.07 -1.64
CA ILE A 193 -2.62 -19.80 -0.32
C ILE A 193 -3.56 -20.94 0.02
N GLU A 194 -3.26 -21.70 1.09
CA GLU A 194 -4.02 -22.92 1.40
C GLU A 194 -5.44 -22.62 1.85
N GLN A 195 -5.64 -21.57 2.66
CA GLN A 195 -6.96 -21.17 3.13
C GLN A 195 -7.17 -19.66 3.05
N VAL A 196 -8.27 -19.24 2.41
CA VAL A 196 -8.76 -17.87 2.46
C VAL A 196 -10.04 -17.84 3.31
N TYR A 197 -10.06 -16.97 4.31
CA TYR A 197 -11.26 -16.63 5.07
C TYR A 197 -11.70 -15.22 4.70
N VAL A 198 -12.89 -15.10 4.12
CA VAL A 198 -13.52 -13.81 3.84
C VAL A 198 -14.31 -13.40 5.07
N LEU A 199 -13.85 -12.36 5.76
CA LEU A 199 -14.49 -11.88 6.97
C LEU A 199 -15.71 -11.02 6.63
N GLN A 200 -16.79 -11.21 7.38
CA GLN A 200 -18.05 -10.49 7.19
C GLN A 200 -18.73 -10.25 8.55
N GLY A 201 -19.71 -9.35 8.57
CA GLY A 201 -20.60 -9.23 9.73
C GLY A 201 -21.52 -10.44 9.89
N TYR A 202 -22.21 -10.53 11.02
CA TYR A 202 -23.35 -11.44 11.18
C TYR A 202 -24.55 -10.89 10.40
N ALA A 203 -25.20 -11.73 9.58
CA ALA A 203 -26.33 -11.33 8.73
C ALA A 203 -27.53 -10.86 9.57
N GLU A 204 -27.70 -11.46 10.73
CA GLU A 204 -28.69 -11.10 11.74
C GLU A 204 -28.40 -9.76 12.47
N GLY A 205 -27.22 -9.17 12.25
CA GLY A 205 -26.75 -8.01 13.00
C GLY A 205 -26.49 -8.32 14.48
N TRP A 206 -26.53 -7.28 15.31
CA TRP A 206 -26.46 -7.42 16.77
C TRP A 206 -27.65 -6.69 17.41
N LYS A 207 -28.15 -7.22 18.54
CA LYS A 207 -29.18 -6.55 19.34
C LYS A 207 -28.53 -5.53 20.26
N GLU A 208 -29.21 -4.40 20.47
CA GLU A 208 -28.78 -3.39 21.44
C GLU A 208 -28.60 -4.03 22.84
N GLY A 209 -27.45 -3.80 23.47
CA GLY A 209 -27.14 -4.31 24.81
C GLY A 209 -26.45 -5.68 24.90
N THR A 210 -26.32 -6.43 23.80
CA THR A 210 -25.62 -7.74 23.76
C THR A 210 -24.51 -7.74 22.73
N TRP A 211 -23.44 -6.99 22.99
CA TRP A 211 -22.21 -7.11 22.20
C TRP A 211 -21.37 -8.26 22.77
N GLU A 212 -21.17 -9.31 21.98
CA GLU A 212 -20.37 -10.48 22.33
C GLU A 212 -19.28 -10.69 21.28
N GLU A 213 -18.08 -11.09 21.70
CA GLU A 213 -17.05 -11.50 20.76
C GLU A 213 -17.30 -12.93 20.30
N LYS A 214 -17.41 -13.11 18.99
CA LYS A 214 -17.66 -14.42 18.37
C LYS A 214 -17.19 -14.46 16.92
N VAL A 215 -16.91 -15.67 16.48
CA VAL A 215 -16.55 -15.99 15.10
C VAL A 215 -17.17 -17.33 14.73
N ASP A 216 -17.90 -17.37 13.61
CA ASP A 216 -18.57 -18.56 13.12
C ASP A 216 -18.37 -18.71 11.62
N GLN A 217 -18.16 -19.94 11.17
CA GLN A 217 -18.28 -20.25 9.75
C GLN A 217 -19.74 -20.11 9.32
N ARG A 218 -20.00 -19.25 8.34
CA ARG A 218 -21.34 -18.94 7.85
C ARG A 218 -21.33 -18.92 6.32
N PRO A 219 -22.50 -19.06 5.68
CA PRO A 219 -22.63 -18.78 4.25
C PRO A 219 -22.13 -17.37 3.93
N CYS A 220 -21.50 -17.21 2.77
CA CYS A 220 -21.08 -15.90 2.28
C CYS A 220 -22.31 -15.03 2.03
N ILE A 221 -22.34 -13.83 2.62
CA ILE A 221 -23.47 -12.90 2.49
C ILE A 221 -23.44 -12.25 1.11
N ASP A 222 -22.31 -11.66 0.76
CA ASP A 222 -22.09 -11.05 -0.53
C ASP A 222 -21.55 -12.09 -1.53
N GLN A 223 -21.72 -11.80 -2.82
CA GLN A 223 -21.09 -12.60 -3.86
C GLN A 223 -19.57 -12.57 -3.69
N LEU A 224 -18.95 -13.75 -3.60
CA LEU A 224 -17.50 -13.88 -3.50
C LEU A 224 -16.82 -13.23 -4.71
N MET A 225 -15.78 -12.44 -4.44
CA MET A 225 -14.87 -11.93 -5.47
C MET A 225 -13.85 -12.98 -5.94
N TYR A 226 -13.95 -14.19 -5.40
CA TYR A 226 -13.14 -15.35 -5.75
C TYR A 226 -13.93 -16.28 -6.67
N SER A 227 -13.27 -16.84 -7.68
CA SER A 227 -13.88 -17.76 -8.63
C SER A 227 -12.94 -18.94 -8.92
N GLU A 228 -13.50 -20.14 -9.04
CA GLU A 228 -12.72 -21.32 -9.36
C GLU A 228 -12.25 -21.30 -10.81
N ASP A 229 -11.00 -21.70 -11.03
CA ASP A 229 -10.45 -21.96 -12.36
C ASP A 229 -10.70 -23.40 -12.81
N LYS A 230 -10.25 -23.73 -14.02
CA LYS A 230 -10.39 -25.05 -14.64
C LYS A 230 -9.73 -26.19 -13.85
N HIS A 231 -8.86 -25.89 -12.90
CA HIS A 231 -8.17 -26.85 -12.04
C HIS A 231 -8.76 -26.93 -10.63
N GLY A 232 -9.85 -26.20 -10.37
CA GLY A 232 -10.50 -26.15 -9.05
C GLY A 232 -9.80 -25.23 -8.05
N TYR A 233 -8.86 -24.39 -8.49
CA TYR A 233 -8.22 -23.40 -7.62
C TYR A 233 -8.95 -22.06 -7.70
N TYR A 234 -9.04 -21.35 -6.58
CA TYR A 234 -9.66 -20.03 -6.53
C TYR A 234 -8.73 -18.95 -7.05
N ARG A 235 -9.19 -18.21 -8.06
CA ARG A 235 -8.62 -16.95 -8.52
C ARG A 235 -9.31 -15.78 -7.83
N GLY A 236 -8.56 -14.73 -7.57
CA GLY A 236 -9.04 -13.50 -6.95
C GLY A 236 -8.11 -12.33 -7.25
N TRP A 237 -8.30 -11.23 -6.54
CA TRP A 237 -7.46 -10.04 -6.70
C TRP A 237 -5.99 -10.28 -6.31
N PHE A 238 -5.75 -10.90 -5.15
CA PHE A 238 -4.43 -11.24 -4.61
C PHE A 238 -3.35 -10.17 -4.86
N TRP A 239 -3.66 -8.92 -4.50
CA TRP A 239 -2.77 -7.75 -4.61
C TRP A 239 -2.22 -7.49 -6.02
N GLY A 240 -2.92 -7.98 -7.04
CA GLY A 240 -2.53 -7.84 -8.45
C GLY A 240 -1.69 -8.98 -9.00
N TYR A 241 -1.41 -10.03 -8.23
CA TYR A 241 -0.68 -11.22 -8.67
C TYR A 241 -1.65 -12.23 -9.32
N GLU A 242 -1.68 -12.24 -10.65
CA GLU A 242 -2.59 -13.08 -11.43
C GLU A 242 -2.28 -14.57 -11.34
N GLU A 243 -1.06 -14.89 -10.93
CA GLU A 243 -0.53 -16.24 -10.68
C GLU A 243 -1.02 -16.82 -9.36
N THR A 244 -1.45 -15.99 -8.40
CA THR A 244 -1.84 -16.43 -7.06
C THR A 244 -3.15 -17.22 -7.06
N ARG A 245 -3.15 -18.32 -6.31
CA ARG A 245 -4.28 -19.25 -6.19
C ARG A 245 -4.59 -19.54 -4.74
N GLY A 246 -5.88 -19.49 -4.39
CA GLY A 246 -6.41 -20.04 -3.15
C GLY A 246 -6.77 -21.51 -3.34
N LEU A 247 -6.37 -22.40 -2.44
CA LEU A 247 -6.81 -23.80 -2.48
C LEU A 247 -8.23 -23.97 -1.93
N ASN A 248 -8.58 -23.20 -0.90
CA ASN A 248 -9.92 -23.19 -0.32
C ASN A 248 -10.35 -21.78 0.07
N VAL A 249 -11.63 -21.45 -0.14
CA VAL A 249 -12.22 -20.15 0.21
C VAL A 249 -13.51 -20.39 1.01
N SER A 250 -13.65 -19.73 2.16
CA SER A 250 -14.87 -19.77 2.94
C SER A 250 -15.11 -18.44 3.67
N CYS A 251 -16.35 -18.20 4.10
CA CYS A 251 -16.71 -16.97 4.81
C CYS A 251 -16.84 -17.22 6.31
N LEU A 252 -16.33 -16.26 7.10
CA LEU A 252 -16.48 -16.22 8.55
C LEU A 252 -17.21 -14.97 8.95
N SER A 253 -18.36 -15.13 9.63
CA SER A 253 -19.00 -14.01 10.31
C SER A 253 -18.25 -13.75 11.61
N VAL A 254 -17.81 -12.51 11.82
CA VAL A 254 -16.99 -12.12 12.97
C VAL A 254 -17.53 -10.86 13.63
N GLN A 255 -17.45 -10.84 14.96
CA GLN A 255 -17.69 -9.69 15.80
C GLN A 255 -16.66 -9.75 16.92
N GLY A 256 -15.75 -8.79 17.00
CA GLY A 256 -14.76 -8.76 18.07
C GLY A 256 -13.40 -8.24 17.65
N SER A 257 -12.48 -8.32 18.60
CA SER A 257 -11.08 -7.94 18.42
C SER A 257 -10.31 -8.96 17.56
N ALA A 258 -9.20 -8.56 16.96
CA ALA A 258 -8.43 -9.41 16.05
C ALA A 258 -8.04 -10.77 16.65
N SER A 259 -7.69 -10.82 17.93
CA SER A 259 -7.32 -12.07 18.62
C SER A 259 -8.44 -13.10 18.74
N ILE A 260 -9.72 -12.75 18.49
CA ILE A 260 -10.83 -13.72 18.44
C ILE A 260 -10.62 -14.80 17.37
N MET A 261 -9.80 -14.50 16.35
CA MET A 261 -9.44 -15.43 15.29
C MET A 261 -8.47 -16.53 15.73
N ALA A 262 -7.74 -16.34 16.84
CA ALA A 262 -6.66 -17.25 17.23
C ALA A 262 -7.11 -18.73 17.39
N PRO A 263 -8.25 -19.05 18.05
CA PRO A 263 -8.72 -20.43 18.14
C PRO A 263 -9.01 -21.06 16.77
N ILE A 264 -9.60 -20.30 15.83
CA ILE A 264 -9.88 -20.77 14.47
C ILE A 264 -8.58 -21.12 13.75
N LEU A 265 -7.60 -20.22 13.79
CA LEU A 265 -6.34 -20.39 13.08
C LEU A 265 -5.44 -21.46 13.71
N LEU A 266 -5.51 -21.68 15.02
CA LEU A 266 -4.67 -22.65 15.73
C LEU A 266 -5.28 -24.06 15.79
N LYS A 267 -6.61 -24.19 15.88
CA LYS A 267 -7.27 -25.48 16.17
C LYS A 267 -8.12 -26.00 15.02
N ASN A 268 -8.75 -25.12 14.24
CA ASN A 268 -9.77 -25.53 13.28
C ASN A 268 -9.21 -25.78 11.88
N THR A 269 -7.91 -25.55 11.67
CA THR A 269 -7.27 -25.72 10.37
C THR A 269 -5.82 -26.13 10.52
N THR A 270 -5.39 -27.05 9.66
CA THR A 270 -3.99 -27.48 9.49
C THR A 270 -3.26 -26.63 8.44
N ALA A 271 -3.93 -25.64 7.84
CA ALA A 271 -3.38 -24.85 6.75
C ALA A 271 -2.13 -24.08 7.15
N ARG A 272 -1.10 -24.12 6.32
CA ARG A 272 0.17 -23.42 6.54
C ARG A 272 0.11 -21.96 6.14
N SER A 273 -0.53 -21.64 5.01
CA SER A 273 -0.75 -20.26 4.56
C SER A 273 -2.23 -19.89 4.64
N ILE A 274 -2.54 -18.88 5.47
CA ILE A 274 -3.92 -18.43 5.71
C ILE A 274 -4.06 -16.95 5.42
N MET A 275 -4.99 -16.60 4.55
CA MET A 275 -5.36 -15.23 4.23
C MET A 275 -6.66 -14.83 4.91
N LEU A 276 -6.64 -13.71 5.64
CA LEU A 276 -7.84 -13.05 6.14
C LEU A 276 -8.20 -11.89 5.22
N ASP A 277 -9.17 -12.10 4.33
CA ASP A 277 -9.72 -11.03 3.52
C ASP A 277 -10.76 -10.23 4.33
N ARG A 278 -10.95 -8.96 3.98
CA ARG A 278 -11.83 -8.01 4.68
C ARG A 278 -11.45 -7.85 6.17
N ALA A 279 -10.14 -7.77 6.42
CA ALA A 279 -9.57 -7.69 7.77
C ALA A 279 -10.00 -6.44 8.56
N GLU A 280 -10.59 -5.42 7.91
CA GLU A 280 -11.18 -4.26 8.60
C GLU A 280 -12.33 -4.61 9.55
N ASN A 281 -12.98 -5.78 9.38
CA ASN A 281 -14.04 -6.27 10.25
C ASN A 281 -13.55 -6.61 11.67
N LEU A 282 -12.25 -6.80 11.85
CA LEU A 282 -11.63 -7.08 13.14
C LEU A 282 -11.28 -5.79 13.86
N LEU A 283 -11.57 -5.70 15.16
CA LEU A 283 -11.24 -4.54 16.00
C LEU A 283 -9.84 -4.68 16.63
N HIS A 284 -9.36 -3.62 17.26
CA HIS A 284 -8.15 -3.67 18.09
C HIS A 284 -8.43 -4.41 19.41
N ASP A 285 -7.53 -5.32 19.81
CA ASP A 285 -7.62 -6.03 21.11
C ASP A 285 -7.65 -5.05 22.29
N HIS A 286 -6.65 -4.16 22.36
CA HIS A 286 -6.55 -3.12 23.37
C HIS A 286 -6.05 -1.83 22.73
N TYR A 287 -6.99 -1.04 22.22
CA TYR A 287 -6.69 0.25 21.60
C TYR A 287 -5.93 1.17 22.57
N ALA A 288 -4.87 1.82 22.08
CA ALA A 288 -3.97 2.67 22.86
C ALA A 288 -3.24 1.98 24.04
N GLY A 289 -3.27 0.64 24.11
CA GLY A 289 -2.47 -0.15 25.05
C GLY A 289 -0.98 -0.23 24.68
N ARG A 290 -0.18 -0.89 25.51
CA ARG A 290 1.27 -1.05 25.28
C ARG A 290 1.57 -1.71 23.93
N ASP A 291 0.88 -2.81 23.61
CA ASP A 291 1.13 -3.54 22.38
C ASP A 291 0.71 -2.77 21.13
N TYR A 292 -0.40 -2.04 21.21
CA TYR A 292 -0.81 -1.08 20.18
C TYR A 292 0.31 -0.08 19.91
N TRP A 293 0.84 0.57 20.95
CA TRP A 293 1.91 1.57 20.81
C TRP A 293 3.23 0.98 20.36
N ASN A 294 3.59 -0.24 20.79
CA ASN A 294 4.79 -0.92 20.30
C ASN A 294 4.69 -1.19 18.80
N THR A 295 3.56 -1.73 18.35
CA THR A 295 3.33 -1.97 16.92
C THR A 295 3.30 -0.65 16.14
N ARG A 296 2.57 0.37 16.62
CA ARG A 296 2.52 1.68 15.98
C ARG A 296 3.91 2.33 15.89
N ARG A 297 4.76 2.19 16.91
CA ARG A 297 6.14 2.71 16.94
C ARG A 297 7.09 1.94 16.02
N SER A 298 6.83 0.66 15.77
CA SER A 298 7.61 -0.14 14.82
C SER A 298 7.42 0.27 13.37
N MET A 299 6.32 0.96 13.05
CA MET A 299 6.04 1.50 11.71
C MET A 299 6.82 2.79 11.46
N VAL A 300 8.15 2.67 11.41
CA VAL A 300 9.07 3.74 11.03
C VAL A 300 9.05 3.88 9.50
N PHE A 301 8.95 5.11 9.00
CA PHE A 301 8.97 5.36 7.57
C PHE A 301 10.33 5.03 6.95
N ALA A 302 10.31 4.61 5.69
CA ALA A 302 11.52 4.30 4.93
C ALA A 302 12.50 5.48 4.95
N LYS A 303 13.79 5.18 5.08
CA LYS A 303 14.83 6.20 5.29
C LYS A 303 14.88 7.24 4.17
N HIS A 304 14.72 6.81 2.92
CA HIS A 304 14.75 7.72 1.77
C HIS A 304 13.63 8.77 1.82
N LEU A 305 12.42 8.41 2.27
CA LEU A 305 11.30 9.35 2.44
C LEU A 305 11.55 10.34 3.59
N ARG A 306 12.15 9.87 4.70
CA ARG A 306 12.52 10.75 5.83
C ARG A 306 13.55 11.80 5.39
N ILE A 307 14.58 11.38 4.64
CA ILE A 307 15.61 12.28 4.10
C ILE A 307 14.99 13.38 3.26
N VAL A 308 14.08 13.05 2.33
CA VAL A 308 13.40 14.05 1.49
C VAL A 308 12.58 15.02 2.34
N GLY A 309 11.84 14.50 3.33
CA GLY A 309 11.10 15.35 4.26
C GLY A 309 12.00 16.26 5.10
N ASP A 310 13.17 15.78 5.53
CA ASP A 310 14.15 16.56 6.28
C ASP A 310 14.84 17.62 5.42
N GLU A 311 15.17 17.30 4.17
CA GLU A 311 15.67 18.27 3.19
C GLU A 311 14.65 19.38 2.94
N PHE A 312 13.37 19.01 2.78
CA PHE A 312 12.30 20.00 2.63
C PHE A 312 12.17 20.90 3.88
N ARG A 313 12.18 20.30 5.08
CA ARG A 313 12.16 21.03 6.36
C ARG A 313 13.33 22.01 6.46
N ALA A 314 14.54 21.59 6.10
CA ALA A 314 15.72 22.43 6.15
C ALA A 314 15.62 23.61 5.16
N ASN A 315 15.31 23.33 3.90
CA ASN A 315 15.35 24.30 2.81
C ASN A 315 14.18 25.30 2.86
N PHE A 316 12.97 24.82 3.13
CA PHE A 316 11.76 25.64 3.02
C PHE A 316 11.20 26.08 4.37
N LEU A 317 11.48 25.36 5.46
CA LEU A 317 10.90 25.64 6.77
C LEU A 317 11.92 26.09 7.83
N LYS A 318 13.22 26.06 7.51
CA LYS A 318 14.33 26.34 8.45
C LYS A 318 14.22 25.47 9.71
N SER A 319 13.90 24.20 9.51
CA SER A 319 13.60 23.19 10.53
C SER A 319 14.61 22.04 10.42
N SER A 320 15.08 21.55 11.57
CA SER A 320 16.05 20.45 11.68
C SER A 320 15.88 19.79 13.05
N ASP A 321 16.21 18.51 13.19
CA ASP A 321 15.98 17.79 14.44
C ASP A 321 16.73 18.36 15.64
N GLU A 322 17.93 18.90 15.43
CA GLU A 322 18.73 19.55 16.46
C GLU A 322 18.08 20.85 16.94
N ALA A 323 17.61 21.70 16.01
CA ALA A 323 16.96 22.96 16.33
C ALA A 323 15.58 22.76 16.97
N ASP A 324 14.86 21.74 16.51
CA ASP A 324 13.46 21.48 16.85
C ASP A 324 13.33 20.56 18.09
N LYS A 325 14.45 19.97 18.54
CA LYS A 325 14.53 18.97 19.61
C LYS A 325 13.67 17.74 19.30
N THR A 326 13.66 17.32 18.05
CA THR A 326 12.94 16.15 17.53
C THR A 326 13.86 14.98 17.19
N ILE A 327 15.10 14.99 17.72
CA ILE A 327 16.14 13.97 17.45
C ILE A 327 15.55 12.55 17.50
N PHE A 328 15.57 11.91 16.33
CA PHE A 328 15.09 10.56 16.12
C PHE A 328 16.14 9.52 16.55
N ASN A 329 15.67 8.39 17.09
CA ASN A 329 16.53 7.21 17.30
C ASN A 329 16.12 6.14 16.30
N GLU A 330 17.05 5.74 15.44
CA GLU A 330 16.85 4.68 14.43
C GLU A 330 16.37 3.36 15.07
N ASP A 331 16.77 3.09 16.31
CA ASP A 331 16.21 1.98 17.08
C ASP A 331 15.01 2.44 17.90
N TRP A 332 13.82 2.31 17.32
CA TRP A 332 12.56 2.70 17.97
C TRP A 332 12.39 2.02 19.34
N THR A 333 12.95 0.84 19.58
CA THR A 333 12.85 0.13 20.87
C THR A 333 13.53 0.88 22.02
N LYS A 334 14.54 1.70 21.71
CA LYS A 334 15.31 2.49 22.66
C LYS A 334 14.71 3.86 22.97
N VAL A 335 13.67 4.27 22.24
CA VAL A 335 12.98 5.54 22.47
C VAL A 335 12.17 5.46 23.78
N LYS A 336 12.76 5.88 24.90
CA LYS A 336 12.10 6.01 26.20
C LYS A 336 11.55 7.43 26.34
N GLN A 337 10.26 7.65 26.57
CA GLN A 337 9.78 8.96 27.07
C GLN A 337 10.18 9.08 28.56
N LYS A 338 10.74 10.18 29.07
CA LYS A 338 10.61 11.60 28.72
C LYS A 338 11.97 12.29 28.43
N PRO A 339 12.26 12.74 27.21
CA PRO A 339 13.08 13.93 26.98
C PRO A 339 12.18 15.18 27.05
N ARG A 340 12.80 16.37 27.21
CA ARG A 340 12.16 17.70 27.09
C ARG A 340 11.11 17.69 25.98
N GLU A 341 9.92 18.25 26.23
CA GLU A 341 8.86 18.37 25.21
C GLU A 341 9.48 18.85 23.89
N PRO A 342 9.34 18.07 22.79
CA PRO A 342 9.89 18.48 21.50
C PRO A 342 9.30 19.85 21.16
N LEU A 343 10.16 20.76 20.69
CA LEU A 343 9.75 22.12 20.40
C LEU A 343 9.01 22.20 19.07
N GLY A 344 9.40 21.35 18.12
CA GLY A 344 8.97 21.42 16.74
C GLY A 344 9.58 22.59 15.97
N GLY A 345 9.58 22.48 14.65
CA GLY A 345 10.03 23.52 13.74
C GLY A 345 9.18 24.78 13.84
N HIS A 346 9.76 25.93 13.49
CA HIS A 346 9.08 27.22 13.62
C HIS A 346 8.07 27.50 12.49
N TYR A 347 7.13 26.56 12.31
CA TYR A 347 6.01 26.61 11.35
C TYR A 347 4.79 25.87 11.90
N LEU A 348 3.61 26.17 11.34
CA LEU A 348 2.36 25.46 11.62
C LEU A 348 2.19 24.32 10.62
N GLY A 349 1.85 23.11 11.07
CA GLY A 349 1.49 21.99 10.20
C GLY A 349 -0.03 21.83 10.12
N VAL A 350 -0.58 21.78 8.91
CA VAL A 350 -2.02 21.62 8.68
C VAL A 350 -2.27 20.51 7.68
N HIS A 351 -3.14 19.58 8.06
CA HIS A 351 -3.69 18.58 7.13
C HIS A 351 -5.13 18.94 6.77
N LEU A 352 -5.36 19.34 5.51
CA LEU A 352 -6.68 19.67 4.99
C LEU A 352 -7.16 18.56 4.05
N ARG A 353 -7.99 17.66 4.57
CA ARG A 353 -8.67 16.63 3.77
C ARG A 353 -9.92 17.21 3.11
N ARG A 354 -9.96 17.20 1.78
CA ARG A 354 -10.99 17.83 0.95
C ARG A 354 -11.82 16.78 0.21
N LYS A 355 -11.31 16.20 -0.87
CA LYS A 355 -12.02 15.39 -1.88
C LYS A 355 -13.34 14.72 -1.44
N ASP A 356 -13.27 13.45 -1.05
CA ASP A 356 -14.42 12.62 -0.66
C ASP A 356 -15.09 13.14 0.62
N PHE A 357 -14.31 13.76 1.50
CA PHE A 357 -14.78 14.37 2.74
C PHE A 357 -15.75 15.54 2.51
N ILE A 358 -15.60 16.32 1.44
CA ILE A 358 -16.57 17.37 1.07
C ILE A 358 -17.92 16.78 0.69
N TRP A 359 -18.02 15.51 0.30
CA TRP A 359 -19.29 14.90 -0.05
C TRP A 359 -19.86 14.10 1.12
N GLY A 360 -19.00 13.36 1.85
CA GLY A 360 -19.39 12.51 2.96
C GLY A 360 -19.53 13.21 4.32
N HIS A 361 -18.86 14.36 4.53
CA HIS A 361 -18.71 15.02 5.83
C HIS A 361 -18.82 16.55 5.73
N ARG A 362 -19.74 17.06 4.91
CA ARG A 362 -19.90 18.51 4.62
C ARG A 362 -19.96 19.40 5.85
N GLU A 363 -20.62 18.94 6.91
CA GLU A 363 -20.85 19.72 8.12
C GLU A 363 -19.61 19.77 9.03
N ASP A 364 -18.69 18.80 8.87
CA ASP A 364 -17.48 18.66 9.70
C ASP A 364 -16.23 19.24 9.03
N VAL A 365 -16.30 19.59 7.75
CA VAL A 365 -15.18 20.11 6.96
C VAL A 365 -15.33 21.62 6.75
N PRO A 366 -14.36 22.46 7.15
CA PRO A 366 -14.45 23.90 6.95
C PRO A 366 -14.40 24.29 5.47
N SER A 367 -15.02 25.42 5.13
CA SER A 367 -14.78 26.08 3.84
C SER A 367 -13.33 26.55 3.74
N LEU A 368 -12.81 26.77 2.53
CA LEU A 368 -11.44 27.28 2.34
C LEU A 368 -11.23 28.62 3.04
N GLN A 369 -12.22 29.50 3.00
CA GLN A 369 -12.20 30.79 3.69
C GLN A 369 -12.08 30.63 5.20
N ARG A 370 -12.92 29.77 5.80
CA ARG A 370 -12.90 29.51 7.24
C ARG A 370 -11.60 28.81 7.68
N ALA A 371 -11.10 27.88 6.87
CA ALA A 371 -9.82 27.23 7.12
C ALA A 371 -8.67 28.24 7.10
N ALA A 372 -8.65 29.17 6.13
CA ALA A 372 -7.65 30.23 6.06
C ALA A 372 -7.72 31.18 7.26
N GLU A 373 -8.92 31.61 7.67
CA GLU A 373 -9.13 32.45 8.85
C GLU A 373 -8.59 31.77 10.14
N GLU A 374 -8.87 30.48 10.31
CA GLU A 374 -8.35 29.72 11.46
C GLU A 374 -6.82 29.58 11.41
N ILE A 375 -6.25 29.33 10.23
CA ILE A 375 -4.79 29.26 10.03
C ILE A 375 -4.14 30.60 10.40
N HIS A 376 -4.67 31.73 9.91
CA HIS A 376 -4.18 33.07 10.25
C HIS A 376 -4.26 33.35 11.75
N SER A 377 -5.38 32.97 12.38
CA SER A 377 -5.57 33.08 13.83
C SER A 377 -4.50 32.30 14.61
N LEU A 378 -4.25 31.06 14.22
CA LEU A 378 -3.24 30.20 14.84
C LEU A 378 -1.81 30.72 14.62
N LEU A 379 -1.47 31.16 13.40
CA LEU A 379 -0.17 31.76 13.10
C LEU A 379 0.10 32.98 14.00
N LYS A 380 -0.88 33.87 14.17
CA LYS A 380 -0.77 35.04 15.06
C LYS A 380 -0.63 34.62 16.53
N LYS A 381 -1.47 33.69 17.00
CA LYS A 381 -1.48 33.21 18.39
C LYS A 381 -0.16 32.54 18.77
N LEU A 382 0.38 31.72 17.87
CA LEU A 382 1.63 30.96 18.08
C LEU A 382 2.89 31.74 17.66
N LYS A 383 2.73 32.97 17.13
CA LYS A 383 3.81 33.83 16.61
C LYS A 383 4.63 33.16 15.49
N LEU A 384 3.96 32.37 14.66
CA LEU A 384 4.53 31.66 13.53
C LEU A 384 4.35 32.48 12.25
N LYS A 385 5.27 32.33 11.30
CA LYS A 385 5.27 33.07 10.01
C LYS A 385 5.10 32.17 8.79
N LYS A 386 5.12 30.86 8.97
CA LYS A 386 5.03 29.86 7.90
C LYS A 386 4.01 28.81 8.29
N VAL A 387 3.29 28.32 7.30
CA VAL A 387 2.38 27.18 7.43
C VAL A 387 2.71 26.17 6.34
N PHE A 388 2.90 24.93 6.73
CA PHE A 388 2.97 23.80 5.81
C PHE A 388 1.58 23.18 5.68
N ILE A 389 1.09 23.00 4.46
CA ILE A 389 -0.24 22.44 4.20
C ILE A 389 -0.12 21.14 3.41
N ALA A 390 -0.43 20.02 4.09
CA ALA A 390 -0.69 18.73 3.45
C ALA A 390 -2.16 18.66 3.05
N THR A 391 -2.45 18.49 1.76
CA THR A 391 -3.84 18.46 1.28
C THR A 391 -3.98 17.66 -0.01
N ASP A 392 -5.14 17.04 -0.16
CA ASP A 392 -5.60 16.39 -1.40
C ASP A 392 -6.54 17.28 -2.22
N ALA A 393 -6.60 18.58 -1.93
CA ALA A 393 -7.33 19.57 -2.71
C ALA A 393 -6.97 19.53 -4.21
N ASP A 394 -7.96 19.82 -5.06
CA ASP A 394 -7.74 19.95 -6.50
C ASP A 394 -7.02 21.28 -6.84
N ARG A 395 -6.68 21.46 -8.13
CA ARG A 395 -5.94 22.64 -8.59
C ARG A 395 -6.67 23.96 -8.29
N GLN A 396 -8.00 23.99 -8.40
CA GLN A 396 -8.78 25.22 -8.19
C GLN A 396 -8.79 25.61 -6.71
N ASP A 397 -9.06 24.64 -5.83
CA ASP A 397 -9.00 24.83 -4.38
C ASP A 397 -7.58 25.24 -3.93
N LEU A 398 -6.53 24.66 -4.53
CA LEU A 398 -5.14 25.03 -4.26
C LEU A 398 -4.79 26.45 -4.69
N GLU A 399 -5.20 26.87 -5.90
CA GLU A 399 -5.02 28.24 -6.38
C GLU A 399 -5.74 29.25 -5.46
N GLN A 400 -6.92 28.89 -4.96
CA GLN A 400 -7.65 29.72 -4.00
C GLN A 400 -6.96 29.76 -2.63
N LEU A 401 -6.51 28.62 -2.10
CA LEU A 401 -5.76 28.56 -0.83
C LEU A 401 -4.50 29.42 -0.88
N ARG A 402 -3.74 29.38 -2.00
CA ARG A 402 -2.55 30.24 -2.18
C ARG A 402 -2.86 31.73 -2.15
N LYS A 403 -4.04 32.14 -2.64
CA LYS A 403 -4.49 33.54 -2.56
C LYS A 403 -4.90 33.92 -1.14
N LEU A 404 -5.54 33.01 -0.42
CA LEU A 404 -6.02 33.24 0.96
C LEU A 404 -4.88 33.16 2.00
N ILE A 405 -3.84 32.38 1.71
CA ILE A 405 -2.73 32.09 2.62
C ILE A 405 -1.40 32.20 1.84
N PRO A 406 -0.93 33.42 1.53
CA PRO A 406 0.28 33.61 0.71
C PRO A 406 1.55 33.01 1.32
N GLU A 407 1.61 32.86 2.64
CA GLU A 407 2.71 32.22 3.36
C GLU A 407 2.66 30.68 3.40
N MET A 408 1.69 30.06 2.72
CA MET A 408 1.60 28.61 2.66
C MET A 408 2.77 28.00 1.88
N VAL A 409 3.27 26.89 2.40
CA VAL A 409 4.31 26.07 1.79
C VAL A 409 3.75 24.65 1.65
N ARG A 410 4.07 23.98 0.54
CA ARG A 410 3.61 22.61 0.27
C ARG A 410 4.74 21.83 -0.41
N PHE A 411 4.77 20.53 -0.16
CA PHE A 411 5.62 19.62 -0.91
C PHE A 411 4.94 19.33 -2.26
N GLU A 412 5.56 19.78 -3.35
CA GLU A 412 5.06 19.62 -4.71
C GLU A 412 6.07 18.76 -5.49
N PRO A 413 5.87 17.43 -5.53
CA PRO A 413 6.82 16.55 -6.19
C PRO A 413 6.88 16.84 -7.69
N THR A 414 8.09 16.77 -8.23
CA THR A 414 8.33 16.64 -9.68
C THR A 414 7.73 15.32 -10.19
N TRP A 415 7.63 15.19 -11.51
CA TRP A 415 7.11 13.95 -12.10
C TRP A 415 8.03 12.75 -11.77
N GLU A 416 9.34 12.97 -11.76
CA GLU A 416 10.34 11.98 -11.39
C GLU A 416 10.25 11.57 -9.92
N GLU A 417 10.05 12.53 -9.00
CA GLU A 417 9.83 12.25 -7.58
C GLU A 417 8.51 11.50 -7.35
N LEU A 418 7.46 11.83 -8.09
CA LEU A 418 6.17 11.16 -8.01
C LEU A 418 6.28 9.72 -8.54
N GLU A 419 7.00 9.49 -9.64
CA GLU A 419 7.27 8.16 -10.15
C GLU A 419 8.16 7.36 -9.17
N MET A 420 9.11 8.00 -8.50
CA MET A 420 9.98 7.34 -7.53
C MET A 420 9.23 6.97 -6.25
N TYR A 421 8.60 7.94 -5.59
CA TYR A 421 8.02 7.77 -4.25
C TYR A 421 6.58 7.26 -4.29
N LYS A 422 5.92 7.28 -5.45
CA LYS A 422 4.50 6.95 -5.61
C LYS A 422 3.61 7.86 -4.75
N ASP A 423 2.29 7.71 -4.88
CA ASP A 423 1.34 8.52 -4.10
C ASP A 423 1.47 8.26 -2.58
N GLY A 424 1.81 7.02 -2.21
CA GLY A 424 2.02 6.62 -0.81
C GLY A 424 3.23 7.31 -0.17
N GLY A 425 4.36 7.41 -0.90
CA GLY A 425 5.57 8.05 -0.39
C GLY A 425 5.41 9.57 -0.28
N VAL A 426 4.75 10.21 -1.25
CA VAL A 426 4.39 11.64 -1.16
C VAL A 426 3.51 11.91 0.07
N ALA A 427 2.50 11.05 0.31
CA ALA A 427 1.66 11.18 1.50
C ALA A 427 2.45 10.96 2.81
N ILE A 428 3.47 10.11 2.81
CA ILE A 428 4.37 9.92 3.96
C ILE A 428 5.24 11.16 4.18
N ILE A 429 5.78 11.77 3.13
CA ILE A 429 6.56 13.01 3.22
C ILE A 429 5.71 14.13 3.81
N ASP A 430 4.47 14.30 3.33
CA ASP A 430 3.50 15.25 3.90
C ASP A 430 3.25 15.01 5.39
N GLN A 431 3.06 13.74 5.79
CA GLN A 431 2.86 13.36 7.20
C GLN A 431 4.11 13.62 8.05
N TRP A 432 5.29 13.32 7.51
CA TRP A 432 6.57 13.54 8.18
C TRP A 432 6.80 15.02 8.46
N ILE A 433 6.60 15.87 7.45
CA ILE A 433 6.73 17.32 7.60
C ILE A 433 5.68 17.85 8.58
N CYS A 434 4.42 17.40 8.51
CA CYS A 434 3.39 17.78 9.48
C CYS A 434 3.76 17.40 10.92
N ALA A 435 4.33 16.20 11.13
CA ALA A 435 4.68 15.67 12.44
C ALA A 435 5.81 16.44 13.15
N HIS A 436 6.56 17.27 12.42
CA HIS A 436 7.68 18.07 12.94
C HIS A 436 7.33 19.54 13.17
N ALA A 437 6.07 19.95 12.99
CA ALA A 437 5.61 21.30 13.31
C ALA A 437 5.60 21.58 14.84
N ARG A 438 5.52 22.86 15.21
CA ARG A 438 5.45 23.33 16.61
C ARG A 438 4.18 22.96 17.35
#